data_AF-A0A1W9TD10-F1
#
_entry.id   AF-A0A1W9TD10-F1
#
_cell.length_a   1.000
_cell.length_b   1.000
_cell.length_c   1.000
_cell.angle_alpha   90.00
_cell.angle_beta   90.00
_cell.angle_gamma   90.00
#
_symmetry.space_group_name_H-M   'P 1'
#
loop_
_entity.id
_entity.type
_entity.pdbx_description
1 polymer ?
#
loop_
_entity_poly.entity_id
_entity_poly.type
_entity_poly.pdbx_seq_one_letter_code
_entity_poly.pdbx_strand_id
1 'polypeptide(L)'
;MSDKLKIKKPVKRYYRKRVELFRLIDKIKLWPSRTGTLHGIRTIEKIGDQARITTHCNKTFMVNNSRNSRASRWLRNKWFHDICPACRIPDWKLAKYSSTQFKRHHGSLLLDDAGENSR
;
A
#
# COMPACT_ATOMS: atom_id res chain seq x y z
N MET A 1 15.84 -6.77 30.99
CA MET A 1 14.40 -6.71 31.32
C MET A 1 13.67 -6.27 30.06
N SER A 2 12.91 -7.19 29.45
CA SER A 2 12.39 -7.02 28.10
C SER A 2 11.16 -6.10 28.09
N ASP A 3 11.33 -4.90 27.53
CA ASP A 3 10.22 -3.99 27.24
C ASP A 3 9.25 -4.66 26.24
N LYS A 4 8.13 -5.13 26.77
CA LYS A 4 7.00 -5.61 25.97
C LYS A 4 6.43 -4.40 25.23
N LEU A 5 6.81 -4.21 23.97
CA LEU A 5 6.19 -3.27 23.04
C LEU A 5 4.67 -3.51 23.05
N LYS A 6 3.92 -2.59 23.68
CA LYS A 6 2.45 -2.58 23.68
C LYS A 6 1.97 -2.54 22.23
N ILE A 7 1.50 -3.67 21.71
CA ILE A 7 0.91 -3.78 20.37
C ILE A 7 -0.40 -2.98 20.40
N LYS A 8 -0.37 -1.71 19.98
CA LYS A 8 -1.58 -0.90 19.80
C LYS A 8 -2.45 -1.58 18.74
N LYS A 9 -3.71 -1.87 19.09
CA LYS A 9 -4.68 -2.45 18.15
C LYS A 9 -4.77 -1.57 16.90
N PRO A 10 -4.77 -2.15 15.70
CA PRO A 10 -4.76 -1.37 14.47
C PRO A 10 -6.07 -0.57 14.33
N VAL A 11 -5.96 0.76 14.32
CA VAL A 11 -7.09 1.67 14.11
C VAL A 11 -7.73 1.39 12.75
N LYS A 12 -9.07 1.30 12.72
CA LYS A 12 -9.85 1.16 11.47
C LYS A 12 -9.71 2.45 10.67
N ARG A 13 -9.26 2.34 9.42
CA ARG A 13 -9.14 3.46 8.48
C ARG A 13 -10.11 3.27 7.33
N TYR A 14 -10.67 4.35 6.83
CA TYR A 14 -11.61 4.33 5.72
C TYR A 14 -11.03 5.15 4.57
N TYR A 15 -10.77 4.49 3.45
CA TYR A 15 -10.32 5.11 2.21
C TYR A 15 -11.45 5.07 1.17
N ARG A 16 -11.46 6.05 0.28
CA ARG A 16 -12.45 6.07 -0.80
C ARG A 16 -12.12 5.01 -1.85
N LYS A 17 -13.15 4.40 -2.41
CA LYS A 17 -13.01 3.46 -3.52
C LYS A 17 -12.62 4.22 -4.80
N ARG A 18 -11.88 3.57 -5.69
CA ARG A 18 -11.43 4.10 -7.00
C ARG A 18 -10.49 5.32 -6.94
N VAL A 19 -9.66 5.42 -5.90
CA VAL A 19 -8.50 6.32 -5.87
C VAL A 19 -7.41 5.83 -6.84
N GLU A 20 -6.62 6.77 -7.36
CA GLU A 20 -5.45 6.55 -8.22
C GLU A 20 -4.49 5.52 -7.62
N LEU A 21 -3.86 4.71 -8.49
CA LEU A 21 -2.96 3.66 -8.03
C LEU A 21 -1.81 4.26 -7.22
N PHE A 22 -1.21 5.36 -7.70
CA PHE A 22 -0.03 5.96 -7.08
C PHE A 22 -0.32 6.41 -5.65
N ARG A 23 -1.46 7.06 -5.41
CA ARG A 23 -1.91 7.45 -4.07
C ARG A 23 -2.08 6.24 -3.14
N LEU A 24 -2.62 5.12 -3.65
CA LEU A 24 -2.75 3.88 -2.87
C LEU A 24 -1.38 3.32 -2.47
N ILE A 25 -0.48 3.15 -3.44
CA ILE A 25 0.83 2.54 -3.18
C ILE A 25 1.74 3.47 -2.37
N ASP A 26 1.57 4.79 -2.46
CA ASP A 26 2.30 5.74 -1.63
C ASP A 26 1.89 5.67 -0.17
N LYS A 27 0.59 5.54 0.12
CA LYS A 27 0.14 5.43 1.51
C LYS A 27 0.36 4.05 2.11
N ILE A 28 0.13 2.99 1.33
CA ILE A 28 0.14 1.61 1.80
C ILE A 28 1.56 1.02 1.77
N LYS A 29 2.38 1.40 0.77
CA LYS A 29 3.73 0.87 0.50
C LYS A 29 3.76 -0.66 0.42
N LEU A 30 2.72 -1.25 -0.18
CA LEU A 30 2.60 -2.69 -0.48
C LEU A 30 2.21 -2.87 -1.95
N TRP A 31 2.64 -3.98 -2.54
CA TRP A 31 2.36 -4.33 -3.92
C TRP A 31 1.83 -5.77 -4.04
N PRO A 32 0.63 -5.98 -4.59
CA PRO A 32 0.16 -7.32 -4.91
C PRO A 32 0.73 -7.77 -6.27
N SER A 33 1.51 -8.85 -6.28
CA SER A 33 1.97 -9.45 -7.53
C SER A 33 0.80 -10.10 -8.30
N ARG A 34 0.98 -10.36 -9.60
CA ARG A 34 -0.02 -11.10 -10.40
C ARG A 34 -0.25 -12.53 -9.89
N THR A 35 0.76 -13.10 -9.23
CA THR A 35 0.74 -14.44 -8.63
C THR A 35 0.04 -14.48 -7.28
N GLY A 36 -0.41 -13.36 -6.70
CA GLY A 36 -1.09 -13.36 -5.39
C GLY A 36 -0.16 -13.25 -4.19
N THR A 37 1.11 -12.94 -4.42
CA THR A 37 2.10 -12.68 -3.37
C THR A 37 2.14 -11.17 -3.05
N LEU A 38 2.01 -10.83 -1.78
CA LEU A 38 2.12 -9.46 -1.29
C LEU A 38 3.58 -9.09 -1.03
N HIS A 39 4.03 -8.02 -1.68
CA HIS A 39 5.38 -7.49 -1.53
C HIS A 39 5.38 -6.16 -0.78
N GLY A 40 6.46 -5.89 -0.04
CA GLY A 40 6.75 -4.55 0.47
C GLY A 40 7.41 -3.70 -0.60
N ILE A 41 6.95 -2.48 -0.79
CA ILE A 41 7.56 -1.52 -1.71
C ILE A 41 8.69 -0.77 -1.00
N ARG A 42 9.88 -0.71 -1.62
CA ARG A 42 11.05 0.04 -1.15
C ARG A 42 11.08 1.44 -1.76
N THR A 43 11.01 1.54 -3.08
CA THR A 43 11.02 2.83 -3.80
C THR A 43 9.91 2.88 -4.85
N ILE A 44 9.44 4.10 -5.11
CA ILE A 44 8.47 4.44 -6.16
C ILE A 44 9.01 5.68 -6.85
N GLU A 45 9.46 5.53 -8.09
CA GLU A 45 9.95 6.62 -8.93
C GLU A 45 8.88 6.93 -9.97
N LYS A 46 8.20 8.07 -9.84
CA LYS A 46 7.12 8.49 -10.76
C LYS A 46 7.72 9.16 -11.98
N ILE A 47 7.31 8.74 -13.17
CA ILE A 47 7.73 9.25 -14.47
C ILE A 47 6.47 9.50 -15.29
N GLY A 48 5.94 10.73 -15.21
CA GLY A 48 4.65 11.08 -15.83
C GLY A 48 3.49 10.24 -15.27
N ASP A 49 2.79 9.52 -16.14
CA ASP A 49 1.70 8.62 -15.76
C ASP A 49 2.17 7.21 -15.35
N GLN A 50 3.47 6.94 -15.44
CA GLN A 50 4.09 5.68 -15.06
C GLN A 50 4.88 5.80 -13.75
N ALA A 51 5.18 4.67 -13.14
CA ALA A 51 6.10 4.60 -12.02
C ALA A 51 6.96 3.34 -12.12
N ARG A 52 8.25 3.50 -11.84
CA ARG A 52 9.17 2.40 -11.56
C ARG A 52 9.06 2.06 -10.08
N ILE A 53 8.62 0.85 -9.78
CA ILE A 53 8.52 0.35 -8.41
C ILE A 53 9.67 -0.61 -8.17
N THR A 54 10.36 -0.44 -7.04
CA THR A 54 11.31 -1.43 -6.55
C THR A 54 10.84 -1.98 -5.21
N THR A 55 10.74 -3.29 -5.09
CA THR A 55 10.32 -3.97 -3.85
C THR A 55 11.50 -4.20 -2.90
N HIS A 56 11.21 -4.53 -1.65
CA HIS A 56 12.25 -4.92 -0.67
C HIS A 56 12.98 -6.22 -1.05
N CYS A 57 12.38 -7.06 -1.91
CA CYS A 57 13.05 -8.23 -2.47
C CYS A 57 13.76 -7.94 -3.80
N ASN A 58 14.07 -6.66 -4.09
CA ASN A 58 14.82 -6.19 -5.25
C ASN A 58 14.18 -6.47 -6.62
N LYS A 59 12.87 -6.73 -6.67
CA LYS A 59 12.14 -6.80 -7.95
C LYS A 59 11.81 -5.38 -8.39
N THR A 60 12.12 -5.07 -9.64
CA THR A 60 11.83 -3.77 -10.25
C THR A 60 10.92 -3.94 -11.46
N PHE A 61 9.91 -3.08 -11.58
CA PHE A 61 8.95 -3.13 -12.69
C PHE A 61 8.26 -1.77 -12.91
N MET A 62 7.78 -1.55 -14.13
CA MET A 62 7.02 -0.36 -14.53
C MET A 62 5.52 -0.58 -14.40
N VAL A 63 4.80 0.45 -13.94
CA VAL A 63 3.34 0.42 -13.79
C VAL A 63 2.70 1.75 -14.20
N ASN A 64 1.49 1.69 -14.76
CA ASN A 64 0.73 2.90 -15.11
C ASN A 64 -0.22 3.31 -13.97
N ASN A 65 -0.48 4.61 -13.85
CA ASN A 65 -1.38 5.17 -12.86
C ASN A 65 -2.85 4.96 -13.24
N SER A 66 -3.39 3.76 -12.98
CA SER A 66 -4.78 3.45 -13.30
C SER A 66 -5.60 3.03 -12.08
N ARG A 67 -6.74 3.70 -11.90
CA ARG A 67 -7.76 3.40 -10.87
C ARG A 67 -8.37 2.00 -11.05
N ASN A 68 -8.37 1.49 -12.29
CA ASN A 68 -9.02 0.25 -12.70
C ASN A 68 -8.05 -0.91 -12.93
N SER A 69 -6.74 -0.69 -12.74
CA SER A 69 -5.75 -1.75 -12.90
C SER A 69 -6.01 -2.95 -11.98
N ARG A 70 -5.46 -4.10 -12.36
CA ARG A 70 -5.50 -5.32 -11.54
C ARG A 70 -4.92 -5.04 -10.15
N ALA A 71 -3.74 -4.41 -10.07
CA ALA A 71 -3.10 -4.06 -8.80
C ALA A 71 -3.98 -3.15 -7.93
N SER A 72 -4.60 -2.12 -8.52
CA SER A 72 -5.55 -1.25 -7.82
C SER A 72 -6.76 -2.01 -7.25
N ARG A 73 -7.33 -2.93 -8.04
CA ARG A 73 -8.45 -3.78 -7.56
C ARG A 73 -7.99 -4.72 -6.44
N TRP A 74 -6.83 -5.34 -6.60
CA TRP A 74 -6.29 -6.30 -5.65
C TRP A 74 -5.94 -5.65 -4.33
N LEU A 75 -5.34 -4.45 -4.34
CA LEU A 75 -5.08 -3.67 -3.14
C LEU A 75 -6.36 -3.33 -2.37
N ARG A 76 -7.43 -2.94 -3.08
CA ARG A 76 -8.70 -2.56 -2.44
C ARG A 76 -9.47 -3.75 -1.88
N ASN A 77 -9.49 -4.86 -2.63
CA ASN A 77 -10.21 -6.06 -2.24
C ASN A 77 -9.36 -7.00 -1.38
N LYS A 78 -8.08 -6.67 -1.17
CA LYS A 78 -7.10 -7.48 -0.43
C LYS A 78 -6.96 -8.89 -1.02
N TRP A 79 -6.92 -8.97 -2.34
CA TRP A 79 -6.72 -10.22 -3.06
C TRP A 79 -5.23 -10.55 -3.11
N PHE A 80 -4.78 -11.27 -2.10
CA PHE A 80 -3.48 -11.93 -2.02
C PHE A 80 -3.68 -13.20 -1.18
N HIS A 81 -2.87 -14.23 -1.40
CA HIS A 81 -2.89 -15.45 -0.58
C HIS A 81 -1.59 -15.61 0.22
N ASP A 82 -0.46 -15.16 -0.34
CA ASP A 82 0.84 -15.26 0.32
C ASP A 82 1.48 -13.90 0.56
N ILE A 83 2.42 -13.86 1.51
CA ILE A 83 3.29 -12.72 1.77
C ILE A 83 4.71 -13.10 1.37
N CYS A 84 5.41 -12.22 0.65
CA CYS A 84 6.77 -12.51 0.23
C CYS A 84 7.72 -12.60 1.44
N PRO A 85 8.37 -13.77 1.68
CA PRO A 85 9.23 -13.96 2.85
C PRO A 85 10.47 -13.06 2.79
N ALA A 86 11.04 -12.85 1.59
CA ALA A 86 12.19 -11.98 1.39
C ALA A 86 11.89 -10.50 1.65
N CYS A 87 10.63 -10.06 1.49
CA CYS A 87 10.24 -8.68 1.81
C CYS A 87 10.18 -8.40 3.31
N ARG A 88 10.09 -9.43 4.17
CA ARG A 88 10.00 -9.31 5.63
C ARG A 88 9.03 -8.22 6.08
N ILE A 89 7.79 -8.28 5.56
CA ILE A 89 6.77 -7.28 5.85
C ILE A 89 6.39 -7.38 7.33
N PRO A 90 6.55 -6.32 8.15
CA PRO A 90 6.24 -6.41 9.57
C PRO A 90 4.76 -6.67 9.84
N ASP A 91 4.47 -7.44 10.88
CA ASP A 91 3.09 -7.82 11.26
C ASP A 91 2.19 -6.61 11.52
N TRP A 92 2.73 -5.55 12.15
CA TRP A 92 1.96 -4.33 12.39
C TRP A 92 1.49 -3.66 11.08
N LYS A 93 2.27 -3.78 10.00
CA LYS A 93 1.94 -3.23 8.68
C LYS A 93 0.86 -4.07 8.01
N LEU A 94 0.95 -5.40 8.12
CA LEU A 94 -0.08 -6.33 7.67
C LEU A 94 -1.40 -6.10 8.43
N ALA A 95 -1.34 -5.97 9.75
CA ALA A 95 -2.49 -5.67 10.60
C ALA A 95 -3.14 -4.32 10.25
N LYS A 96 -2.33 -3.28 10.01
CA LYS A 96 -2.79 -1.96 9.53
C LYS A 96 -3.46 -2.04 8.17
N TYR A 97 -2.88 -2.79 7.24
CA TYR A 97 -3.46 -2.98 5.91
C TYR A 97 -4.77 -3.78 6.00
N SER A 98 -4.79 -4.84 6.81
CA SER A 98 -5.97 -5.65 7.08
C SER A 98 -7.11 -4.86 7.74
N SER A 99 -6.81 -3.90 8.62
CA SER A 99 -7.84 -3.04 9.24
C SER A 99 -8.36 -1.92 8.34
N THR A 100 -7.70 -1.65 7.21
CA THR A 100 -8.08 -0.58 6.29
C THR A 100 -9.27 -1.01 5.44
N GLN A 101 -10.32 -0.20 5.38
CA GLN A 101 -11.54 -0.45 4.59
C GLN A 101 -11.66 0.52 3.42
N PHE A 102 -12.22 0.04 2.32
CA PHE A 102 -12.48 0.84 1.12
C PHE A 102 -13.99 1.02 0.94
N LYS A 103 -14.48 2.26 0.98
CA LYS A 103 -15.92 2.58 0.86
C LYS A 103 -16.16 3.56 -0.30
N ARG A 104 -17.30 3.46 -0.98
CA ARG A 104 -17.58 4.26 -2.19
C ARG A 104 -17.84 5.73 -1.86
N HIS A 105 -18.67 5.99 -0.86
CA HIS A 105 -19.15 7.34 -0.54
C HIS A 105 -18.46 7.98 0.67
N HIS A 106 -17.65 7.24 1.42
CA HIS A 106 -17.01 7.68 2.66
C HIS A 106 -15.51 7.34 2.68
N GLY A 107 -14.71 8.11 3.41
CA GLY A 107 -13.28 7.88 3.60
C GLY A 107 -12.37 8.85 2.83
N SER A 108 -11.08 8.85 3.18
CA SER A 108 -10.08 9.75 2.60
C SER A 108 -9.83 9.46 1.12
N LEU A 109 -9.67 10.52 0.32
CA LEU A 109 -9.24 10.47 -1.08
C LEU A 109 -7.74 10.21 -1.25
N LEU A 110 -6.97 10.20 -0.15
CA LEU A 110 -5.51 10.09 -0.17
C LEU A 110 -4.86 11.14 -1.08
N LEU A 111 -5.40 12.36 -1.03
CA LEU A 111 -4.73 13.52 -1.62
C LEU A 111 -3.41 13.69 -0.87
N ASP A 112 -2.34 14.03 -1.60
CA ASP A 112 -1.05 14.28 -0.98
C ASP A 112 -1.18 15.56 -0.13
N ASP A 113 -0.80 15.49 1.15
CA ASP A 113 -0.62 16.66 2.00
C ASP A 113 0.67 17.38 1.54
N ALA A 114 0.67 17.95 0.34
CA ALA A 114 1.78 18.74 -0.18
C ALA A 114 1.82 20.15 0.46
N GLY A 115 1.75 20.24 1.79
CA GLY A 115 1.64 21.53 2.48
C GLY A 115 1.89 21.56 3.99
N GLU A 116 2.45 20.53 4.63
CA GLU A 116 2.74 20.57 6.08
C GLU A 116 4.05 19.84 6.39
N ASN A 117 5.18 20.43 5.97
CA ASN A 117 6.52 20.29 6.59
C ASN A 117 7.54 21.22 5.90
N SER A 118 7.14 22.48 5.68
CA SER A 118 8.05 23.60 5.37
C SER A 118 7.82 24.71 6.39
N ARG A 119 8.07 24.41 7.66
CA ARG A 119 8.27 25.38 8.74
C ARG A 119 9.31 24.81 9.69
#